data_AF-A0A7K0R6P9-F1
#
_entry.id   AF-A0A7K0R6P9-F1
#
_cell.length_a   1.000
_cell.length_b   1.000
_cell.length_c   1.000
_cell.angle_alpha   90.00
_cell.angle_beta   90.00
_cell.angle_gamma   90.00
#
_symmetry.space_group_name_H-M   'P 1'
#
loop_
_entity.id
_entity.type
_entity.pdbx_description
1 polymer ?
#
loop_
_entity_poly.entity_id
_entity_poly.type
_entity_poly.pdbx_seq_one_letter_code
_entity_poly.pdbx_strand_id
1 'polypeptide(L)'
;MARGPQLGDPAPDFELAGTHGPFRLSEHRGERVVLLFYPGDDTPGCTKQFCSYRDQADLIGALDATLVGISRQDIASHEGFTAKHGLTVPLLSDVDGAVAGAYG
;
A
#
# COMPACT_ATOMS: atom_id res chain seq x y z
N MET A 1 -7.30 20.48 8.14
CA MET A 1 -6.76 19.32 7.41
C MET A 1 -5.32 19.65 7.06
N ALA A 2 -4.37 18.78 7.40
CA ALA A 2 -3.00 18.97 6.98
C ALA A 2 -2.94 18.91 5.44
N ARG A 3 -2.11 19.76 4.82
CA ARG A 3 -1.87 19.71 3.39
C ARG A 3 -0.91 18.55 3.13
N GLY A 4 -1.30 17.58 2.31
CA GLY A 4 -0.44 16.47 1.90
C GLY A 4 0.85 16.95 1.19
N PRO A 5 1.82 16.05 0.97
CA PRO A 5 3.09 16.39 0.33
C PRO A 5 2.89 16.92 -1.08
N GLN A 6 3.74 17.87 -1.48
CA GLN A 6 3.78 18.42 -2.83
C GLN A 6 4.89 17.77 -3.66
N LEU A 7 4.86 18.01 -4.97
CA LEU A 7 5.92 17.55 -5.86
C LEU A 7 7.26 18.16 -5.42
N GLY A 8 8.24 17.28 -5.15
CA GLY A 8 9.57 17.65 -4.68
C GLY A 8 9.72 17.64 -3.16
N ASP A 9 8.64 17.54 -2.39
CA ASP A 9 8.72 17.38 -0.94
C ASP A 9 9.24 15.98 -0.58
N PRO A 10 10.01 15.84 0.51
CA PRO A 10 10.26 14.55 1.12
C PRO A 10 8.93 13.88 1.50
N ALA A 11 8.74 12.63 1.07
CA ALA A 11 7.58 11.85 1.45
C ALA A 11 7.54 11.67 2.99
N PRO A 12 6.39 11.91 3.66
CA PRO A 12 6.25 11.68 5.10
C PRO A 12 6.65 10.25 5.46
N ASP A 13 7.61 10.11 6.38
CA ASP A 13 8.09 8.80 6.78
C ASP A 13 7.06 8.08 7.66
N PHE A 14 7.00 6.77 7.54
CA PHE A 14 6.14 5.93 8.35
C PHE A 14 6.72 4.53 8.48
N GLU A 15 6.19 3.81 9.47
CA GLU A 15 6.40 2.38 9.64
C GLU A 15 5.05 1.74 9.96
N LEU A 16 4.65 0.75 9.16
CA LEU A 16 3.40 0.03 9.34
C LEU A 16 3.67 -1.47 9.33
N ALA A 17 2.84 -2.22 10.07
CA ALA A 17 2.77 -3.66 9.87
C ALA A 17 2.20 -3.95 8.47
N GLY A 18 2.64 -5.04 7.86
CA GLY A 18 2.14 -5.48 6.56
C GLY A 18 2.14 -6.99 6.40
N THR A 19 1.46 -7.47 5.36
CA THR A 19 1.31 -8.91 5.06
C THR A 19 2.62 -9.62 4.75
N HIS A 20 3.66 -8.89 4.35
CA HIS A 20 5.01 -9.41 4.09
C HIS A 20 6.02 -9.02 5.19
N GLY A 21 5.53 -8.57 6.35
CA GLY A 21 6.34 -8.02 7.44
C GLY A 21 6.20 -6.50 7.57
N PRO A 22 6.87 -5.91 8.57
CA PRO A 22 6.85 -4.46 8.75
C PRO A 22 7.48 -3.76 7.55
N PHE A 23 6.92 -2.62 7.18
CA PHE A 23 7.41 -1.79 6.09
C PHE A 23 7.73 -0.40 6.63
N ARG A 24 8.98 0.04 6.45
CA ARG A 24 9.41 1.39 6.78
C ARG A 24 9.83 2.14 5.51
N LEU A 25 9.20 3.27 5.24
CA LEU A 25 9.42 4.00 3.99
C LEU A 25 10.87 4.48 3.82
N SER A 26 11.55 4.83 4.91
CA SER A 26 12.95 5.27 4.91
C SER A 26 13.96 4.19 4.52
N GLU A 27 13.59 2.92 4.61
CA GLU A 27 14.45 1.80 4.18
C GLU A 27 14.51 1.68 2.65
N HIS A 28 13.55 2.28 1.93
CA HIS A 28 13.46 2.29 0.47
C HIS A 28 13.98 3.59 -0.17
N ARG A 29 14.83 4.36 0.52
CA ARG A 29 15.39 5.60 -0.05
C ARG A 29 16.31 5.26 -1.23
N GLY A 30 16.07 5.93 -2.36
CA GLY A 30 16.80 5.67 -3.61
C GLY A 30 16.06 4.73 -4.56
N GLU A 31 15.02 4.05 -4.08
CA GLU A 31 14.10 3.24 -4.89
C GLU A 31 12.84 4.04 -5.23
N ARG A 32 12.10 3.59 -6.25
CA ARG A 32 10.75 4.10 -6.51
C ARG A 32 9.77 3.33 -5.64
N VAL A 33 8.91 4.03 -4.92
CA VAL A 33 7.83 3.43 -4.12
C VAL A 33 6.50 4.02 -4.56
N VAL A 34 5.51 3.15 -4.78
CA VAL A 34 4.15 3.52 -5.14
C VAL A 34 3.23 3.13 -3.98
N LEU A 35 2.65 4.13 -3.32
CA LEU A 35 1.69 3.95 -2.23
C LEU A 35 0.26 3.95 -2.80
N LEU A 36 -0.46 2.86 -2.58
CA LEU A 36 -1.83 2.67 -3.05
C LEU A 36 -2.79 2.78 -1.87
N PHE A 37 -3.29 3.98 -1.59
CA PHE A 37 -4.33 4.18 -0.56
C PHE A 37 -5.68 3.72 -1.11
N TYR A 38 -6.42 2.89 -0.34
CA TYR A 38 -7.71 2.36 -0.76
C TYR A 38 -8.71 2.29 0.40
N PRO A 39 -10.04 2.39 0.12
CA PRO A 39 -11.06 2.48 1.16
C PRO A 39 -11.28 1.18 1.94
N GLY A 40 -11.05 0.03 1.32
CA GLY A 40 -10.91 -1.22 2.06
C GLY A 40 -10.99 -2.52 1.26
N ASP A 41 -10.53 -3.58 1.93
CA ASP A 41 -10.45 -4.97 1.45
C ASP A 41 -11.82 -5.51 1.07
N ASP A 42 -11.83 -6.46 0.14
CA ASP A 42 -13.02 -7.19 -0.29
C ASP A 42 -14.18 -6.32 -0.82
N THR A 43 -13.93 -5.02 -1.08
CA THR A 43 -14.88 -4.16 -1.78
C THR A 43 -14.78 -4.36 -3.30
N PRO A 44 -15.90 -4.31 -4.07
CA PRO A 44 -15.88 -4.67 -5.49
C PRO A 44 -14.87 -3.90 -6.34
N GLY A 45 -14.63 -2.63 -6.02
CA GLY A 45 -13.64 -1.79 -6.70
C GLY A 45 -12.21 -2.20 -6.36
N CYS A 46 -11.87 -2.25 -5.07
CA CYS A 46 -10.54 -2.59 -4.62
C CYS A 46 -10.15 -4.02 -5.02
N THR A 47 -11.06 -4.98 -4.91
CA THR A 47 -10.83 -6.36 -5.36
C THR A 47 -10.43 -6.42 -6.84
N LYS A 48 -11.16 -5.73 -7.72
CA LYS A 48 -10.82 -5.70 -9.15
C LYS A 48 -9.45 -5.05 -9.40
N GLN A 49 -9.16 -3.97 -8.70
CA GLN A 49 -7.90 -3.23 -8.84
C GLN A 49 -6.69 -4.08 -8.39
N PHE A 50 -6.75 -4.68 -7.20
CA PHE A 50 -5.66 -5.53 -6.69
C PHE A 50 -5.50 -6.84 -7.48
N CYS A 51 -6.59 -7.45 -7.95
CA CYS A 51 -6.50 -8.56 -8.88
C CYS A 51 -5.84 -8.15 -10.20
N SER A 52 -6.09 -6.95 -10.71
CA SER A 52 -5.41 -6.45 -11.92
C SER A 52 -3.91 -6.29 -11.69
N TYR A 53 -3.46 -5.87 -10.51
CA TYR A 53 -2.02 -5.79 -10.19
C TYR A 53 -1.37 -7.17 -10.18
N ARG A 54 -2.05 -8.16 -9.59
CA ARG A 54 -1.62 -9.56 -9.63
C ARG A 54 -1.52 -10.07 -11.08
N ASP A 55 -2.56 -9.84 -11.87
CA ASP A 55 -2.65 -10.35 -13.25
C ASP A 55 -1.67 -9.65 -14.21
N GLN A 56 -1.17 -8.47 -13.83
CA GLN A 56 -0.20 -7.67 -14.60
C GLN A 56 1.17 -7.57 -13.91
N ALA A 57 1.56 -8.59 -13.14
CA ALA A 57 2.81 -8.59 -12.38
C ALA A 57 4.05 -8.25 -13.23
N ASP A 58 4.11 -8.68 -14.48
CA ASP A 58 5.22 -8.37 -15.39
C ASP A 58 5.32 -6.87 -15.71
N LEU A 59 4.18 -6.22 -15.95
CA LEU A 59 4.12 -4.77 -16.22
C LEU A 59 4.48 -3.97 -14.97
N ILE A 60 4.02 -4.42 -13.80
CA ILE A 60 4.37 -3.82 -12.51
C ILE A 60 5.87 -3.96 -12.23
N GLY A 61 6.43 -5.16 -12.45
CA GLY A 61 7.86 -5.41 -12.28
C GLY A 61 8.74 -4.56 -13.19
N ALA A 62 8.28 -4.27 -14.40
CA ALA A 62 8.99 -3.40 -15.35
C ALA A 62 9.07 -1.92 -14.91
N LEU A 63 8.29 -1.47 -13.92
CA LEU A 63 8.35 -0.10 -13.39
C LEU A 63 9.60 0.15 -12.53
N ASP A 64 10.29 -0.91 -12.11
CA ASP A 64 11.40 -0.83 -11.17
C ASP A 64 11.00 -0.03 -9.91
N ALA A 65 9.85 -0.41 -9.36
CA ALA A 65 9.20 0.25 -8.24
C ALA A 65 8.54 -0.75 -7.28
N THR A 66 8.63 -0.44 -5.99
CA THR A 66 7.96 -1.19 -4.92
C THR A 66 6.53 -0.68 -4.77
N LEU A 67 5.54 -1.54 -5.02
CA LEU A 67 4.12 -1.22 -4.81
C LEU A 67 3.68 -1.73 -3.43
N VAL A 68 2.96 -0.90 -2.68
CA VAL A 68 2.32 -1.30 -1.41
C VAL A 68 0.91 -0.72 -1.30
N GLY A 69 -0.05 -1.53 -0.86
CA GLY A 69 -1.41 -1.10 -0.53
C GLY A 69 -1.50 -0.60 0.90
N ILE A 70 -2.28 0.45 1.16
CA ILE A 70 -2.51 0.99 2.51
C ILE A 70 -4.01 1.22 2.71
N SER A 71 -4.58 0.63 3.77
CA SER A 71 -5.92 0.98 4.23
C SER A 71 -5.99 0.98 5.76
N ARG A 72 -7.15 1.36 6.29
CA ARG A 72 -7.40 1.41 7.74
C ARG A 72 -7.76 0.07 8.36
N GLN A 73 -7.72 -1.02 7.58
CA GLN A 73 -8.01 -2.35 8.10
C GLN A 73 -6.82 -2.95 8.81
N ASP A 74 -7.08 -3.93 9.67
CA ASP A 74 -6.04 -4.65 10.40
C ASP A 74 -5.33 -5.68 9.51
N ILE A 75 -4.21 -6.21 10.02
CA ILE A 75 -3.43 -7.24 9.33
C ILE A 75 -4.23 -8.51 9.08
N ALA A 76 -5.15 -8.88 9.98
CA ALA A 76 -5.98 -10.07 9.80
C ALA A 76 -6.91 -9.94 8.57
N SER A 77 -7.51 -8.77 8.36
CA SER A 77 -8.29 -8.44 7.16
C SER A 77 -7.42 -8.54 5.90
N HIS A 78 -6.21 -7.95 5.93
CA HIS A 78 -5.29 -7.95 4.81
C HIS A 78 -4.79 -9.36 4.44
N GLU A 79 -4.44 -10.17 5.43
CA GLU A 79 -4.04 -11.57 5.22
C GLU A 79 -5.19 -12.37 4.60
N GLY A 80 -6.41 -12.18 5.09
CA GLY A 80 -7.61 -12.80 4.52
C GLY A 80 -7.85 -12.40 3.06
N PHE A 81 -7.74 -11.10 2.76
CA PHE A 81 -7.90 -10.56 1.41
C PHE A 81 -6.81 -11.07 0.46
N THR A 82 -5.55 -11.07 0.93
CA THR A 82 -4.39 -11.57 0.19
C THR A 82 -4.54 -13.06 -0.11
N ALA A 83 -4.87 -13.88 0.88
CA ALA A 83 -5.04 -15.32 0.72
C ALA A 83 -6.22 -15.67 -0.20
N LYS A 84 -7.36 -14.97 -0.05
CA LYS A 84 -8.58 -15.21 -0.82
C LYS A 84 -8.41 -14.92 -2.31
N HIS A 85 -7.67 -13.88 -2.66
CA HIS A 85 -7.48 -13.45 -4.05
C HIS A 85 -6.08 -13.73 -4.59
N GLY A 86 -5.21 -14.40 -3.82
CA GLY A 86 -3.84 -14.68 -4.24
C GLY A 86 -3.06 -13.42 -4.60
N LEU A 87 -3.22 -12.36 -3.80
CA LEU A 87 -2.55 -11.08 -4.07
C LEU A 87 -1.05 -11.20 -3.79
N THR A 88 -0.24 -10.53 -4.60
CA THR A 88 1.22 -10.48 -4.45
C THR A 88 1.71 -9.12 -3.97
N VAL A 89 0.86 -8.09 -4.04
CA VAL A 89 1.14 -6.74 -3.55
C VAL A 89 1.04 -6.75 -2.02
N PRO A 90 2.08 -6.34 -1.29
CA PRO A 90 2.02 -6.17 0.16
C PRO A 90 0.94 -5.17 0.56
N LEU A 91 0.19 -5.49 1.62
CA LEU A 91 -0.83 -4.61 2.20
C LEU A 91 -0.40 -4.20 3.60
N LEU A 92 -0.49 -2.89 3.88
CA LEU A 92 -0.05 -2.26 5.12
C LEU A 92 -1.25 -1.73 5.90
N SER A 93 -1.22 -1.98 7.21
CA SER A 93 -2.32 -1.69 8.12
C SER A 93 -2.15 -0.34 8.81
N ASP A 94 -2.93 0.67 8.38
CA ASP A 94 -2.96 2.04 8.93
C ASP A 94 -4.22 2.26 9.78
N VAL A 95 -4.39 1.45 10.84
CA VAL A 95 -5.65 1.38 11.63
C VAL A 95 -6.10 2.75 12.15
N ASP A 96 -5.17 3.56 12.64
CA ASP A 96 -5.48 4.89 13.18
C ASP A 96 -5.67 5.96 12.08
N GLY A 97 -5.27 5.65 10.83
CA GLY A 97 -5.35 6.56 9.69
C GLY A 97 -4.26 7.65 9.72
N ALA A 98 -3.23 7.50 10.55
CA ALA A 98 -2.19 8.51 10.71
C ALA A 98 -1.38 8.68 9.42
N VAL A 99 -1.07 7.57 8.74
CA VAL A 99 -0.32 7.62 7.47
C VAL A 99 -1.18 8.24 6.37
N ALA A 100 -2.39 7.74 6.15
CA ALA A 100 -3.30 8.36 5.19
C ALA A 100 -3.50 9.85 5.47
N GLY A 101 -3.69 10.24 6.75
CA GLY A 101 -3.83 11.64 7.14
C GLY A 101 -2.59 12.51 6.90
N ALA A 102 -1.38 11.96 6.96
CA ALA A 102 -0.14 12.66 6.63
C ALA A 102 0.01 12.89 5.11
N TYR A 103 -0.60 12.04 4.29
CA TYR A 103 -0.56 12.13 2.82
C TYR A 103 -1.74 12.91 2.22
N GLY A 104 -2.78 13.20 3.01
CA GLY A 104 -3.92 14.07 2.63
C GLY A 104 -5.11 13.32 2.06
#